data_AF-A0A8A2UBN6-F1
#
_entry.id   AF-A0A8A2UBN6-F1
#
_cell.length_a   1.000
_cell.length_b   1.000
_cell.length_c   1.000
_cell.angle_alpha   90.00
_cell.angle_beta   90.00
_cell.angle_gamma   90.00
#
_symmetry.space_group_name_H-M   'P 1'
#
loop_
_entity.id
_entity.type
_entity.pdbx_description
1 polymer ?
#
loop_
_entity_poly.entity_id
_entity_poly.type
_entity_poly.pdbx_seq_one_letter_code
_entity_poly.pdbx_strand_id
1 'polypeptide(L)'
;MASIRTYSLIYVALILLATGKFVFFHFPEIFNYQVAVGGTMVLAVIKVGLIAGYFQHLRDEPRSVTYLMLTAAFMVFLLTLAAGYSIQ
;
A
#
# COMPACT_ATOMS: atom_id res chain seq x y z
N MET A 1 5.69 21.49 5.60
CA MET A 1 7.11 21.57 5.17
C MET A 1 7.75 20.21 5.36
N ALA A 2 8.35 19.65 4.32
CA ALA A 2 9.03 18.36 4.39
C ALA A 2 10.26 18.44 5.29
N SER A 3 10.24 17.71 6.41
CA SER A 3 11.39 17.59 7.32
C SER A 3 12.20 16.36 6.96
N ILE A 4 13.51 16.52 6.77
CA ILE A 4 14.39 15.40 6.43
C ILE A 4 14.33 14.27 7.44
N ARG A 5 14.15 14.58 8.74
CA ARG A 5 13.98 13.59 9.81
C ARG A 5 12.71 12.77 9.64
N THR A 6 11.60 13.41 9.24
CA THR A 6 10.33 12.71 9.07
C THR A 6 10.39 11.79 7.84
N TYR A 7 10.91 12.30 6.73
CA TYR A 7 11.01 11.52 5.50
C TYR A 7 12.02 10.39 5.59
N SER A 8 13.12 10.57 6.34
CA SER A 8 14.07 9.49 6.59
C SER A 8 13.47 8.38 7.45
N LEU A 9 12.70 8.72 8.50
CA LEU A 9 12.00 7.72 9.32
C LEU A 9 10.96 6.94 8.48
N ILE A 10 10.19 7.63 7.65
CA ILE A 10 9.20 6.96 6.78
C ILE A 10 9.93 6.11 5.75
N TYR A 11 11.05 6.56 5.19
CA TYR A 11 11.85 5.75 4.27
C TYR A 11 12.32 4.44 4.90
N VAL A 12 12.83 4.48 6.14
CA VAL A 12 13.21 3.26 6.87
C VAL A 12 11.99 2.36 7.08
N ALA A 13 10.84 2.92 7.46
CA ALA A 13 9.60 2.16 7.59
C ALA A 13 9.18 1.50 6.25
N LEU A 14 9.32 2.20 5.12
CA LEU A 14 9.02 1.65 3.80
C LEU A 14 9.93 0.48 3.42
N ILE A 15 11.21 0.52 3.80
CA ILE A 15 12.13 -0.61 3.64
C ILE A 15 11.67 -1.79 4.50
N LEU A 16 11.36 -1.56 5.78
CA LEU A 16 10.90 -2.61 6.69
C LEU A 16 9.59 -3.25 6.20
N LEU A 17 8.64 -2.45 5.71
CA LEU A 17 7.39 -2.95 5.13
C LEU A 17 7.60 -3.73 3.83
N ALA A 18 8.61 -3.37 3.04
CA ALA A 18 8.95 -4.08 1.82
C ALA A 18 9.62 -5.44 2.14
N THR A 19 10.67 -5.43 2.94
CA THR A 19 11.42 -6.63 3.32
C THR A 19 10.61 -7.55 4.23
N GLY A 20 9.79 -6.99 5.12
CA GLY A 20 8.96 -7.76 6.05
C GLY A 20 7.98 -8.72 5.38
N LYS A 21 7.56 -8.45 4.14
CA LYS A 21 6.71 -9.37 3.35
C LYS A 21 7.37 -10.74 3.13
N PHE A 22 8.70 -10.77 3.05
CA PHE A 22 9.45 -12.01 2.90
C PHE A 22 9.18 -12.99 4.06
N VAL A 23 9.04 -12.47 5.29
CA VAL A 23 8.80 -13.26 6.50
C VAL A 23 7.57 -14.15 6.36
N PHE A 24 6.50 -13.63 5.74
CA PHE A 24 5.26 -14.37 5.57
C PHE A 24 5.40 -15.61 4.69
N PHE A 25 6.28 -15.59 3.69
CA PHE A 25 6.46 -16.71 2.77
C PHE A 25 7.67 -17.59 3.11
N HIS A 26 8.60 -17.08 3.91
CA HIS A 26 9.79 -17.83 4.31
C HIS A 26 9.52 -18.82 5.45
N PHE A 27 8.51 -18.56 6.29
CA PHE A 27 8.16 -19.40 7.43
C PHE A 27 6.78 -20.06 7.26
N PRO A 28 6.63 -21.06 6.36
CA PRO A 28 5.35 -21.69 6.07
C PRO A 28 4.78 -22.50 7.25
N GLU A 29 5.62 -22.89 8.21
CA GLU A 29 5.19 -23.57 9.45
C GLU A 29 4.45 -22.62 10.41
N ILE A 30 4.71 -21.31 10.30
CA ILE A 30 4.11 -20.27 11.15
C ILE A 30 2.93 -19.61 10.41
N PHE A 31 3.11 -19.35 9.11
CA PHE A 31 2.13 -18.64 8.28
C PHE A 31 1.64 -19.56 7.17
N ASN A 32 0.36 -19.94 7.24
CA ASN A 32 -0.26 -20.62 6.11
C ASN A 32 -0.36 -19.67 4.88
N TYR A 33 -0.58 -20.24 3.70
CA TYR A 33 -0.59 -19.47 2.45
C TYR A 33 -1.59 -18.31 2.45
N GLN A 34 -2.81 -18.52 2.97
CA GLN A 34 -3.86 -17.50 3.00
C GLN A 34 -3.46 -16.33 3.92
N VAL A 35 -2.90 -16.64 5.09
CA VAL A 35 -2.39 -15.65 6.04
C VAL A 35 -1.20 -14.91 5.43
N ALA A 36 -0.31 -15.59 4.73
CA ALA A 36 0.84 -14.97 4.09
C ALA A 36 0.45 -13.98 2.99
N VAL A 37 -0.52 -14.35 2.15
CA VAL A 37 -1.11 -13.47 1.14
C VAL A 37 -1.82 -12.28 1.80
N GLY A 38 -2.67 -12.54 2.81
CA GLY A 38 -3.39 -11.49 3.53
C GLY A 38 -2.46 -10.48 4.20
N GLY A 39 -1.45 -10.97 4.93
CA GLY A 39 -0.44 -10.13 5.57
C GLY A 39 0.34 -9.29 4.55
N THR A 40 0.70 -9.88 3.41
CA THR A 40 1.38 -9.17 2.32
C THR A 40 0.53 -8.04 1.74
N MET A 41 -0.77 -8.27 1.57
CA MET A 41 -1.72 -7.25 1.10
C MET A 41 -1.85 -6.10 2.10
N VAL A 42 -1.96 -6.41 3.40
CA VAL A 42 -2.01 -5.37 4.46
C VAL A 42 -0.74 -4.51 4.44
N LEU A 43 0.46 -5.13 4.42
CA LEU A 43 1.71 -4.39 4.34
C LEU A 43 1.81 -3.56 3.04
N ALA A 44 1.25 -4.05 1.93
CA ALA A 44 1.20 -3.31 0.66
C ALA A 44 0.35 -2.04 0.78
N VAL A 45 -0.85 -2.14 1.36
CA VAL A 45 -1.76 -0.99 1.54
C VAL A 45 -1.11 0.07 2.42
N ILE A 46 -0.50 -0.31 3.55
CA ILE A 46 0.21 0.63 4.43
C ILE A 46 1.34 1.33 3.67
N LYS A 47 2.15 0.56 2.93
CA LYS A 47 3.28 1.10 2.17
C LYS A 47 2.82 2.13 1.14
N VAL A 48 1.81 1.79 0.33
CA VAL A 48 1.28 2.70 -0.70
C VAL A 48 0.67 3.95 -0.05
N GLY A 49 -0.04 3.81 1.08
CA GLY A 49 -0.57 4.96 1.82
C GLY A 49 0.52 5.92 2.31
N LEU A 50 1.63 5.39 2.84
CA LEU A 50 2.79 6.21 3.24
C LEU A 50 3.44 6.91 2.04
N ILE A 51 3.59 6.21 0.91
CA ILE A 51 4.14 6.80 -0.32
C ILE A 51 3.24 7.91 -0.84
N ALA A 52 1.94 7.65 -0.99
CA ALA A 52 0.99 8.64 -1.50
C ALA A 52 0.91 9.86 -0.57
N GLY A 53 0.77 9.63 0.74
CA GLY A 53 0.64 10.71 1.71
C GLY A 53 1.87 11.60 1.82
N TYR A 54 3.07 11.01 1.88
CA TYR A 54 4.30 11.75 2.18
C TYR A 54 5.21 11.96 0.96
N PHE A 55 5.47 10.93 0.17
CA PHE A 55 6.41 11.05 -0.97
C PHE A 55 5.76 11.64 -2.23
N GLN A 56 4.47 11.43 -2.42
CA GLN A 56 3.69 12.11 -3.46
C GLN A 56 2.99 13.38 -2.94
N HIS A 57 3.23 13.75 -1.68
CA HIS A 57 2.69 14.95 -1.03
C HIS A 57 1.16 15.07 -1.04
N LEU A 58 0.40 13.97 -1.21
CA LEU A 58 -1.07 14.01 -1.25
C LEU A 58 -1.69 14.60 0.02
N ARG A 59 -0.99 14.53 1.15
CA ARG A 59 -1.42 15.14 2.42
C ARG A 59 -1.39 16.68 2.38
N ASP A 60 -0.49 17.26 1.62
CA ASP A 60 -0.27 18.71 1.54
C ASP A 60 -1.11 19.36 0.43
N GLU A 61 -1.69 18.55 -0.46
CA GLU A 61 -2.59 18.97 -1.54
C GLU A 61 -3.99 19.39 -1.02
N PRO A 62 -4.77 20.17 -1.79
CA PRO A 62 -6.14 20.50 -1.42
C PRO A 62 -7.01 19.24 -1.38
N ARG A 63 -8.00 19.24 -0.49
CA ARG A 63 -8.88 18.08 -0.25
C ARG A 63 -9.56 17.54 -1.50
N SER A 64 -9.82 18.39 -2.49
CA SER A 64 -10.35 17.98 -3.80
C SER A 64 -9.47 16.94 -4.50
N VAL A 65 -8.14 17.08 -4.42
CA VAL A 65 -7.17 16.14 -4.98
C VAL A 65 -7.20 14.82 -4.19
N THR A 66 -7.28 14.88 -2.86
CA THR A 66 -7.44 13.66 -2.04
C THR A 66 -8.70 12.88 -2.41
N TYR A 67 -9.84 13.55 -2.57
CA TYR A 67 -11.09 12.92 -2.99
C TYR A 67 -11.01 12.35 -4.41
N LEU A 68 -10.37 13.07 -5.33
CA LEU A 68 -10.11 12.57 -6.68
C LEU A 68 -9.28 11.28 -6.63
N MET A 69 -8.18 11.25 -5.88
CA MET A 69 -7.31 10.09 -5.76
C MET A 69 -8.01 8.89 -5.11
N LEU A 70 -8.84 9.12 -4.08
CA LEU A 70 -9.67 8.07 -3.47
C LEU A 70 -10.69 7.51 -4.46
N THR A 71 -11.33 8.38 -5.23
CA THR A 71 -12.29 7.97 -6.28
C THR A 71 -11.57 7.17 -7.37
N ALA A 72 -10.40 7.61 -7.82
CA ALA A 72 -9.59 6.87 -8.79
C ALA A 72 -9.19 5.48 -8.27
N ALA A 73 -8.72 5.38 -7.02
CA ALA A 73 -8.39 4.10 -6.40
C ALA A 73 -9.61 3.17 -6.32
N PHE A 74 -10.77 3.70 -5.94
CA PHE A 74 -12.03 2.95 -5.94
C PHE A 74 -12.40 2.44 -7.34
N MET A 75 -12.29 3.28 -8.37
CA MET A 75 -12.58 2.88 -9.74
C MET A 75 -11.62 1.81 -10.26
N VAL A 76 -10.35 1.83 -9.86
CA VAL A 76 -9.38 0.76 -10.19
C VAL A 76 -9.81 -0.58 -9.59
N PHE A 77 -10.32 -0.58 -8.35
CA PHE A 77 -10.87 -1.80 -7.75
C PHE A 77 -12.08 -2.32 -8.53
N LEU A 78 -13.02 -1.45 -8.90
CA LEU A 78 -14.18 -1.84 -9.72
C LEU A 78 -13.75 -2.42 -11.07
N LEU A 79 -12.77 -1.81 -11.74
CA LEU A 79 -12.23 -2.32 -13.00
C LEU A 79 -11.58 -3.70 -12.81
N THR A 80 -10.84 -3.90 -11.73
CA THR A 80 -10.21 -5.20 -11.42
C THR A 80 -11.27 -6.28 -11.19
N LEU A 81 -12.34 -5.97 -10.46
CA LEU A 81 -13.47 -6.88 -10.26
C LEU A 81 -14.18 -7.19 -11.59
N ALA A 82 -14.46 -6.17 -12.39
CA ALA A 82 -15.09 -6.34 -13.70
C ALA A 82 -14.23 -7.21 -14.65
N ALA A 83 -12.92 -6.99 -14.68
CA ALA A 83 -11.98 -7.79 -15.44
C ALA A 83 -11.98 -9.27 -15.00
N GLY A 84 -12.20 -9.55 -13.72
CA GLY A 84 -12.35 -10.91 -13.20
C GLY A 84 -13.53 -11.68 -13.83
N TYR A 85 -14.63 -11.00 -14.16
CA TYR A 85 -15.78 -11.62 -14.85
C TYR A 85 -15.59 -11.73 -16.36
N SER A 86 -14.66 -10.96 -16.95
CA SER A 86 -14.43 -10.94 -18.39
C SER A 86 -13.57 -12.11 -18.90
N ILE A 87 -12.88 -12.83 -18.00
CA ILE A 87 -11.92 -13.88 -18.34
C ILE A 87 -12.57 -15.29 -18.27
N GLN A 88 -13.74 -15.41 -17.62
CA GLN A 88 -14.56 -16.62 -17.62
C GLN A 88 -15.43 -16.69 -18.86
#